data_AF-A0ABD1JVP4-F1
#
_entry.id   AF-A0ABD1JVP4-F1
#
_cell.length_a   1.000
_cell.length_b   1.000
_cell.length_c   1.000
_cell.angle_alpha   90.00
_cell.angle_beta   90.00
_cell.angle_gamma   90.00
#
_symmetry.space_group_name_H-M   'P 1'
#
loop_
_entity.id
_entity.type
_entity.pdbx_description
1 polymer ?
#
loop_
_entity_poly.entity_id
_entity_poly.type
_entity_poly.pdbx_seq_one_letter_code
_entity_poly.pdbx_strand_id
1 'polypeptide(L)'
;MTINAFTKPWEQLTPCFKEVAGREYSLWDCILVQGRQHGQQEMTLGALLEHIKQTHELEVSSLFYGPAMLYNAGSGHEERLQQRVSEVVCSATKKEIPPHVEMLEMVPSFVGEDDEEEAILPIRYVLVPPSQN
;
A
#
# COMPACT_ATOMS: atom_id res chain seq x y z
N MET A 1 11.19 -55.50 4.19
CA MET A 1 10.44 -54.78 3.14
C MET A 1 10.32 -53.34 3.56
N THR A 2 10.58 -52.45 2.62
CA THR A 2 11.09 -51.09 2.77
C THR A 2 10.04 -50.10 3.26
N ILE A 3 10.39 -49.30 4.27
CA ILE A 3 9.66 -48.11 4.69
C ILE A 3 10.25 -46.93 3.90
N ASN A 4 9.58 -46.47 2.84
CA ASN A 4 9.97 -45.27 2.13
C ASN A 4 8.76 -44.35 2.00
N ALA A 5 8.69 -43.34 2.87
CA ALA A 5 8.06 -42.05 2.60
C ALA A 5 8.45 -41.06 3.72
N PHE A 6 9.73 -40.78 3.88
CA PHE A 6 10.16 -39.52 4.52
C PHE A 6 10.11 -38.45 3.42
N THR A 7 8.90 -37.96 3.12
CA THR A 7 8.74 -36.72 2.36
C THR A 7 9.33 -35.61 3.21
N LYS A 8 10.33 -34.90 2.67
CA LYS A 8 11.15 -33.95 3.41
C LYS A 8 10.28 -32.86 4.04
N PRO A 9 10.26 -32.68 5.37
CA PRO A 9 9.40 -31.69 6.05
C PRO A 9 9.80 -30.23 5.81
N TRP A 10 10.81 -29.97 4.99
CA TRP A 10 11.48 -28.67 4.87
C TRP A 10 11.60 -28.14 3.44
N GLU A 11 10.98 -28.78 2.44
CA GLU A 11 10.90 -28.18 1.10
C GLU A 11 10.25 -26.80 1.23
N GLN A 12 11.08 -25.75 1.14
CA GLN A 12 10.64 -24.37 1.20
C GLN A 12 9.59 -24.20 0.11
N LEU A 13 8.36 -23.86 0.51
CA LEU A 13 7.31 -23.48 -0.42
C LEU A 13 7.84 -22.28 -1.22
N THR A 14 8.00 -22.46 -2.53
CA THR A 14 8.36 -21.36 -3.43
C THR A 14 7.35 -20.23 -3.21
N PRO A 15 7.81 -18.96 -3.05
CA PRO A 15 6.88 -17.84 -2.94
C PRO A 15 5.92 -17.87 -4.13
N CYS A 16 4.64 -17.67 -3.87
CA CYS A 16 3.69 -17.42 -4.94
C CYS A 16 4.02 -16.04 -5.53
N PHE A 17 4.30 -16.01 -6.82
CA PHE A 17 4.52 -14.80 -7.59
C PHE A 17 3.26 -14.49 -8.41
N LYS A 18 2.94 -13.20 -8.55
CA LYS A 18 1.85 -12.67 -9.35
C LYS A 18 2.39 -11.58 -10.27
N GLU A 19 1.88 -11.49 -11.49
CA GLU A 19 2.25 -10.42 -12.41
C GLU A 19 1.26 -9.25 -12.28
N VAL A 20 1.79 -8.04 -12.07
CA VAL A 20 1.01 -6.79 -11.99
C VAL A 20 1.70 -5.76 -12.88
N ALA A 21 0.97 -5.20 -13.84
CA ALA A 21 1.50 -4.26 -14.84
C ALA A 21 2.81 -4.75 -15.51
N GLY A 22 2.89 -6.05 -15.85
CA GLY A 22 4.06 -6.63 -16.51
C GLY A 22 5.28 -6.85 -15.60
N ARG A 23 5.12 -6.74 -14.27
CA ARG A 23 6.17 -6.98 -13.27
C ARG A 23 5.73 -8.09 -12.32
N GLU A 24 6.63 -9.01 -11.99
CA GLU A 24 6.37 -10.07 -11.01
C GLU A 24 6.56 -9.57 -9.58
N TYR A 25 5.59 -9.86 -8.73
CA TYR A 25 5.57 -9.56 -7.31
C TYR A 25 5.27 -10.82 -6.51
N SER A 26 5.99 -11.01 -5.41
CA SER A 26 5.69 -12.01 -4.40
C SER A 26 4.75 -11.45 -3.33
N LEU A 27 4.22 -12.34 -2.49
CA LEU A 27 3.46 -11.96 -1.28
C LEU A 27 4.24 -11.08 -0.29
N TRP A 28 5.56 -10.95 -0.44
CA TRP A 28 6.43 -10.17 0.45
C TRP A 28 6.73 -8.77 -0.09
N ASP A 29 6.31 -8.48 -1.33
CA ASP A 29 6.55 -7.20 -1.96
C ASP A 29 5.54 -6.14 -1.51
N CYS A 30 5.99 -4.88 -1.52
CA CYS A 30 5.17 -3.73 -1.15
C CYS A 30 5.65 -2.49 -1.89
N ILE A 31 4.75 -1.52 -2.04
CA ILE A 31 5.06 -0.21 -2.59
C ILE A 31 5.52 0.68 -1.43
N LEU A 32 6.84 0.89 -1.30
CA LEU A 32 7.39 1.76 -0.26
C LEU A 32 7.34 3.22 -0.72
N VAL A 33 6.63 4.07 0.03
CA VAL A 33 6.50 5.51 -0.28
C VAL A 33 7.00 6.34 0.90
N GLN A 34 7.91 7.28 0.63
CA GLN A 34 8.35 8.26 1.61
C GLN A 34 7.37 9.42 1.66
N GLY A 35 6.61 9.56 2.75
CA GLY A 35 5.57 10.59 2.86
C GLY A 35 6.09 12.02 2.85
N ARG A 36 7.39 12.22 3.11
CA ARG A 36 8.09 13.51 3.01
C ARG A 36 9.34 13.33 2.17
N GLN A 37 9.53 14.19 1.17
CA GLN A 37 10.78 14.26 0.41
C GLN A 37 11.65 15.40 0.94
N HIS A 38 12.91 15.13 1.29
CA HIS A 38 13.95 16.13 1.55
C HIS A 38 13.53 17.40 2.35
N GLY A 39 12.88 17.23 3.51
CA GLY A 39 12.49 18.34 4.37
C GLY A 39 11.26 19.14 3.89
N GLN A 40 10.61 18.69 2.81
CA GLN A 40 9.34 19.24 2.35
C GLN A 40 8.19 18.82 3.27
N GLN A 41 7.06 19.50 3.09
CA GLN A 41 5.80 19.14 3.72
C GLN A 41 5.40 17.71 3.33
N GLU A 42 4.62 17.06 4.20
CA GLU A 42 4.01 15.78 3.88
C GLU A 42 3.18 15.86 2.59
N MET A 43 3.32 14.85 1.73
CA MET A 43 2.58 14.78 0.48
C MET A 43 1.07 14.69 0.72
N THR A 44 0.32 15.19 -0.24
CA THR A 44 -1.14 15.07 -0.24
C THR A 44 -1.58 13.69 -0.72
N LEU A 45 -2.82 13.31 -0.44
CA LEU A 45 -3.41 12.09 -0.99
C LEU A 45 -3.37 12.08 -2.51
N GLY A 46 -3.64 13.21 -3.18
CA GLY A 46 -3.55 13.32 -4.64
C GLY A 46 -2.14 13.06 -5.16
N ALA A 47 -1.13 13.61 -4.49
CA ALA A 47 0.27 13.38 -4.84
C ALA A 47 0.69 11.90 -4.64
N LEU A 48 0.16 11.23 -3.61
CA LEU A 48 0.37 9.80 -3.40
C LEU A 48 -0.19 8.96 -4.56
N LEU A 49 -1.43 9.22 -4.98
CA LEU A 49 -2.07 8.51 -6.09
C LEU A 49 -1.33 8.75 -7.40
N GLU A 50 -0.92 9.99 -7.66
CA GLU A 50 -0.12 10.34 -8.84
C GLU A 50 1.25 9.67 -8.83
N HIS A 51 1.93 9.63 -7.68
CA HIS A 51 3.23 8.98 -7.52
C HIS A 51 3.16 7.48 -7.88
N ILE A 52 2.11 6.79 -7.43
CA ILE A 52 1.88 5.37 -7.74
C ILE A 52 1.67 5.20 -9.24
N LYS A 53 0.82 6.03 -9.86
CA LYS A 53 0.56 6.00 -11.30
C LYS A 53 1.81 6.23 -12.13
N GLN A 54 2.65 7.19 -11.75
CA GLN A 54 3.86 7.53 -12.52
C GLN A 54 4.99 6.51 -12.32
N THR A 55 5.14 5.96 -11.11
CA THR A 55 6.30 5.10 -10.76
C THR A 55 6.04 3.62 -11.08
N HIS A 56 4.79 3.18 -10.89
CA HIS A 56 4.38 1.79 -11.03
C HIS A 56 3.44 1.54 -12.21
N GLU A 57 3.00 2.59 -12.92
CA GLU A 57 2.04 2.49 -14.03
C GLU A 57 0.70 1.90 -13.57
N LEU A 58 0.38 2.07 -12.28
CA LEU A 58 -0.83 1.57 -11.63
C LEU A 58 -1.79 2.70 -11.27
N GLU A 59 -3.04 2.58 -11.73
CA GLU A 59 -4.09 3.53 -11.39
C GLU A 59 -4.92 3.00 -10.22
N VAL A 60 -4.82 3.67 -9.07
CA VAL A 60 -5.56 3.28 -7.86
C VAL A 60 -7.03 3.65 -8.03
N SER A 61 -7.92 2.65 -7.94
CA SER A 61 -9.38 2.83 -7.98
C SER A 61 -9.94 3.14 -6.59
N SER A 62 -9.43 2.49 -5.55
CA SER A 62 -9.78 2.73 -4.16
C SER A 62 -8.61 2.46 -3.22
N LEU A 63 -8.60 3.10 -2.05
CA LEU A 63 -7.51 3.00 -1.07
C LEU A 63 -8.06 2.89 0.34
N PHE A 64 -7.56 1.92 1.10
CA PHE A 64 -8.00 1.62 2.46
C PHE A 64 -6.86 1.70 3.47
N TYR A 65 -7.20 2.08 4.70
CA TYR A 65 -6.36 1.93 5.88
C TYR A 65 -7.14 1.16 6.95
N GLY A 66 -6.78 -0.12 7.14
CA GLY A 66 -7.65 -1.06 7.84
C GLY A 66 -9.04 -1.07 7.21
N PRO A 67 -10.14 -0.94 7.98
CA PRO A 67 -11.50 -0.89 7.43
C PRO A 67 -11.90 0.49 6.89
N ALA A 68 -11.07 1.52 7.06
CA ALA A 68 -11.42 2.90 6.67
C ALA A 68 -11.06 3.17 5.21
N MET A 69 -12.02 3.67 4.44
CA MET A 69 -11.81 4.07 3.05
C MET A 69 -11.24 5.49 2.99
N LEU A 70 -10.01 5.61 2.48
CA LEU A 70 -9.32 6.88 2.30
C LEU A 70 -9.72 7.55 0.98
N TYR A 71 -9.80 6.75 -0.10
CA TYR A 71 -10.09 7.19 -1.46
C TYR A 71 -10.94 6.17 -2.23
N ASN A 72 -11.77 6.66 -3.13
CA ASN A 72 -12.45 5.88 -4.17
C ASN A 72 -12.76 6.82 -5.35
N ALA A 73 -12.26 6.48 -6.56
CA ALA A 73 -12.38 7.28 -7.77
C ALA A 73 -13.83 7.56 -8.20
N GLY A 74 -14.77 6.67 -7.86
CA GLY A 74 -16.21 6.84 -8.17
C GLY A 74 -16.98 7.63 -7.11
N SER A 75 -16.32 8.11 -6.05
CA SER A 75 -16.94 8.82 -4.94
C SER A 75 -16.46 10.28 -4.89
N GLY A 76 -17.33 11.20 -4.47
CA GLY A 76 -17.03 12.64 -4.39
C GLY A 76 -16.01 13.07 -3.33
N HIS A 77 -15.06 12.21 -2.95
CA HIS A 77 -14.00 12.49 -1.96
C HIS A 77 -12.84 13.32 -2.53
N GLU A 78 -13.05 14.06 -3.62
CA GLU A 78 -12.02 14.86 -4.29
C GLU A 78 -11.41 15.92 -3.36
N GLU A 79 -12.19 16.41 -2.38
CA GLU A 79 -11.72 17.33 -1.35
C GLU A 79 -10.53 16.80 -0.53
N ARG A 80 -10.45 15.47 -0.35
CA ARG A 80 -9.37 14.81 0.41
C ARG A 80 -8.07 14.74 -0.38
N LEU A 81 -8.13 14.89 -1.70
CA LEU A 81 -6.95 14.83 -2.57
C LEU A 81 -5.94 15.94 -2.25
N GLN A 82 -6.41 17.06 -1.71
CA GLN A 82 -5.57 18.19 -1.31
C GLN A 82 -5.10 18.12 0.16
N GLN A 83 -5.59 17.15 0.93
CA GLN A 83 -5.22 16.96 2.34
C GLN A 83 -3.98 16.09 2.45
N ARG A 84 -3.22 16.25 3.54
CA ARG A 84 -2.09 15.36 3.83
C ARG A 84 -2.58 13.95 4.09
N VAL A 85 -1.78 12.95 3.72
CA VAL A 85 -2.14 11.54 3.92
C VAL A 85 -2.48 11.24 5.39
N SER A 86 -1.68 11.74 6.33
CA SER A 86 -1.95 11.62 7.78
C SER A 86 -3.29 12.25 8.21
N GLU A 87 -3.63 13.43 7.68
CA GLU A 87 -4.89 14.13 7.97
C GLU A 87 -6.09 13.35 7.44
N VAL A 88 -5.98 12.79 6.24
CA VAL A 88 -7.03 11.94 5.66
C VAL A 88 -7.25 10.70 6.52
N VAL A 89 -6.17 10.04 6.97
CA VAL A 89 -6.24 8.86 7.83
C VAL A 89 -6.91 9.20 9.17
N CYS A 90 -6.53 10.31 9.80
CA CYS A 90 -7.18 10.76 11.03
C CYS A 90 -8.67 11.06 10.83
N SER A 91 -9.02 11.74 9.73
CA SER A 91 -10.39 12.10 9.40
C SER A 91 -11.26 10.88 9.06
N ALA A 92 -10.72 9.90 8.34
CA ALA A 92 -11.44 8.69 7.95
C ALA A 92 -11.63 7.72 9.12
N THR A 93 -10.61 7.58 9.99
CA THR A 93 -10.65 6.66 11.14
C THR A 93 -11.29 7.27 12.38
N LYS A 94 -11.47 8.61 12.41
CA LYS A 94 -11.90 9.38 13.59
C LYS A 94 -10.97 9.18 14.80
N LYS A 95 -9.70 8.92 14.56
CA LYS A 95 -8.65 8.67 15.56
C LYS A 95 -7.38 9.39 15.17
N GLU A 96 -6.62 9.85 16.16
CA GLU A 96 -5.27 10.36 15.91
C GLU A 96 -4.31 9.20 15.63
N ILE A 97 -3.28 9.45 14.81
CA ILE A 97 -2.18 8.50 14.61
C ILE A 97 -1.27 8.56 15.85
N PRO A 98 -1.04 7.45 16.55
CA PRO A 98 -0.17 7.44 17.71
C PRO A 98 1.27 7.89 17.37
N PRO A 99 1.97 8.62 18.26
CA PRO A 99 3.30 9.18 17.96
C PRO A 99 4.40 8.17 17.63
N HIS A 100 4.24 6.90 18.05
CA HIS A 100 5.20 5.82 17.77
C HIS A 100 4.98 5.14 16.42
N VAL A 101 3.93 5.52 15.68
CA VAL A 101 3.65 4.96 14.36
C VAL A 101 4.47 5.70 13.32
N GLU A 102 5.46 5.02 12.76
CA GLU A 102 6.38 5.55 11.74
C GLU A 102 5.95 5.18 10.32
N MET A 103 4.96 4.30 10.17
CA MET A 103 4.53 3.79 8.88
C MET A 103 3.05 3.44 8.90
N LEU A 104 2.36 3.79 7.82
CA LEU A 104 0.98 3.40 7.54
C LEU A 104 0.99 2.35 6.43
N GLU A 105 0.41 1.19 6.69
CA GLU A 105 0.17 0.18 5.67
C GLU A 105 -1.23 0.39 5.09
N MET A 106 -1.30 0.66 3.79
CA MET A 106 -2.54 0.93 3.07
C MET A 106 -2.76 -0.13 2.00
N VAL A 107 -4.02 -0.48 1.77
CA VAL A 107 -4.42 -1.49 0.80
C VAL A 107 -5.08 -0.79 -0.38
N PRO A 108 -4.43 -0.72 -1.55
CA PRO A 108 -5.04 -0.22 -2.78
C PRO A 108 -5.82 -1.33 -3.50
N SER A 109 -6.82 -0.92 -4.27
CA SER A 109 -7.31 -1.66 -5.43
C SER A 109 -6.96 -0.88 -6.69
N PHE A 110 -6.74 -1.57 -7.80
CA PHE A 110 -6.30 -0.95 -9.05
C PHE A 110 -7.36 -1.05 -10.15
N VAL A 111 -7.32 -0.13 -11.11
CA VAL A 111 -8.21 -0.16 -12.28
C VAL A 111 -7.75 -1.26 -13.23
N GLY A 112 -8.68 -2.11 -13.68
CA GLY A 112 -8.41 -3.14 -14.70
C GLY A 112 -7.93 -4.49 -14.16
N GLU A 113 -7.80 -4.65 -12.84
CA GLU A 113 -7.66 -5.97 -12.21
C GLU A 113 -9.05 -6.62 -12.13
N ASP A 114 -9.49 -7.24 -13.23
CA ASP A 114 -10.78 -7.96 -13.35
C ASP A 114 -10.62 -9.48 -13.12
N ASP A 115 -9.43 -9.91 -12.69
CA ASP A 115 -9.13 -11.31 -12.39
C ASP A 115 -9.25 -11.57 -10.88
N GLU A 116 -9.86 -12.70 -10.53
CA GLU A 116 -10.25 -13.15 -9.18
C GLU A 116 -9.08 -13.26 -8.18
N GLU A 117 -7.85 -12.96 -8.61
CA GLU A 117 -6.61 -12.98 -7.85
C GLU A 117 -5.92 -11.61 -7.82
N GLU A 118 -6.64 -10.54 -7.44
CA GLU A 118 -6.07 -9.20 -7.22
C GLU A 118 -4.79 -9.31 -6.37
N ALA A 119 -3.69 -8.81 -6.91
CA ALA A 119 -2.42 -8.84 -6.21
C ALA A 119 -2.44 -7.72 -5.18
N ILE A 120 -2.58 -8.09 -3.90
CA ILE A 120 -2.53 -7.11 -2.82
C ILE A 120 -1.08 -6.65 -2.70
N LEU A 121 -0.74 -5.56 -3.38
CA LEU A 121 0.50 -4.82 -3.24
C LEU A 121 0.28 -3.70 -2.23
N PRO A 122 0.49 -3.96 -0.91
CA PRO A 122 0.27 -2.94 0.09
C PRO A 122 1.21 -1.76 -0.14
N ILE A 123 0.70 -0.57 0.13
CA ILE A 123 1.49 0.66 0.15
C ILE A 123 1.97 0.87 1.57
N ARG A 124 3.29 0.83 1.76
CA ARG A 124 3.95 1.18 3.02
C ARG A 124 4.36 2.64 2.98
N TYR A 125 3.52 3.47 3.57
CA TYR A 125 3.69 4.93 3.61
C TYR A 125 4.44 5.33 4.87
N VAL A 126 5.69 5.78 4.71
CA VAL A 126 6.55 6.18 5.83
C VAL A 126 6.18 7.58 6.30
N LEU A 127 5.71 7.67 7.55
CA LEU A 127 5.50 8.90 8.28
C LEU A 127 6.86 9.35 8.83
N VAL A 128 7.65 10.08 8.04
CA VAL A 128 8.93 10.59 8.54
C VAL A 128 8.65 11.47 9.78
N PRO A 129 9.20 11.13 10.95
CA PRO A 129 8.98 11.94 12.15
C PRO A 129 9.58 13.33 11.95
N PRO A 130 8.97 14.39 12.54
CA PRO A 130 9.64 15.67 12.63
C PRO A 130 10.91 15.49 13.49
N SER A 131 12.06 15.47 12.83
CA SER A 131 13.43 15.61 13.37
C SER A 131 14.18 14.33 13.76
N GLN A 132 15.10 13.93 12.86
CA GLN A 132 16.51 13.74 13.24
C GLN A 132 17.31 14.78 12.44
N ASN A 133 17.36 16.02 12.94
CA ASN A 133 18.28 17.07 12.51
C ASN A 133 18.71 17.84 13.76
#